data_AF-A0A7J7JSK7-F1
#
_entry.id   AF-A0A7J7JSK7-F1
#
_cell.length_a   1.000
_cell.length_b   1.000
_cell.length_c   1.000
_cell.angle_alpha   90.00
_cell.angle_beta   90.00
_cell.angle_gamma   90.00
#
_symmetry.space_group_name_H-M   'P 1'
#
loop_
_entity.id
_entity.type
_entity.pdbx_description
1 polymer ?
#
loop_
_entity_poly.entity_id
_entity_poly.type
_entity_poly.pdbx_seq_one_letter_code
_entity_poly.pdbx_strand_id
1 'polypeptide(L)'
;MAESSSSAQSESSSAHQSREKGLADLLEEYDSAVAKHKFELRLVRSHPPSKEFEDSQLEEYEVYKKYQMTVHKDPESKVTFSQFKNFLISSPLVEETRHGVELGSFHYQYILDGKIIAVEVMDILPQFISSKYFFYDPAYDFLTLGTYSTLRSIYFIQQLSQKLPSIQHYLMGFYIHSCLKMNTKLSSLRPTCSVQRLTCVPIEQCLPKLDVSKYSNCVMTLLKLMRRPQARMITN
;
A
#
# COMPACT_ATOMS: atom_id res chain seq x y z
N MET A 1 36.51 5.38 -69.63
CA MET A 1 37.01 4.24 -68.84
C MET A 1 36.95 4.64 -67.37
N ALA A 2 36.15 3.90 -66.59
CA ALA A 2 36.04 3.85 -65.13
C ALA A 2 36.07 5.18 -64.33
N GLU A 3 34.89 5.75 -64.09
CA GLU A 3 34.61 6.56 -62.88
C GLU A 3 34.11 5.61 -61.78
N SER A 4 34.85 5.52 -60.68
CA SER A 4 34.50 4.69 -59.52
C SER A 4 33.68 5.50 -58.51
N SER A 5 32.49 4.98 -58.25
CA SER A 5 31.50 5.35 -57.26
C SER A 5 32.03 5.47 -55.82
N SER A 6 31.68 6.55 -55.13
CA SER A 6 31.67 6.64 -53.67
C SER A 6 30.23 6.84 -53.20
N SER A 7 29.65 5.80 -52.62
CA SER A 7 28.33 5.80 -52.01
C SER A 7 28.40 6.37 -50.60
N ALA A 8 27.69 7.47 -50.36
CA ALA A 8 27.45 8.04 -49.04
C ALA A 8 26.64 7.06 -48.17
N GLN A 9 27.22 6.60 -47.07
CA GLN A 9 26.49 5.93 -46.00
C GLN A 9 25.92 7.01 -45.07
N SER A 10 24.59 7.10 -45.04
CA SER A 10 23.86 7.88 -44.05
C SER A 10 23.91 7.16 -42.71
N GLU A 11 24.58 7.75 -41.71
CA GLU A 11 24.46 7.35 -40.32
C GLU A 11 23.02 7.63 -39.83
N SER A 12 22.30 6.58 -39.43
CA SER A 12 21.08 6.73 -38.64
C SER A 12 21.42 6.52 -37.16
N SER A 13 21.47 7.61 -36.41
CA SER A 13 21.57 7.58 -34.95
C SER A 13 20.26 7.04 -34.37
N SER A 14 20.25 5.80 -33.87
CA SER A 14 19.10 5.29 -33.12
C SER A 14 19.06 5.91 -31.73
N ALA A 15 18.09 6.79 -31.50
CA ALA A 15 17.76 7.29 -30.18
C ALA A 15 17.17 6.14 -29.35
N HIS A 16 17.92 5.65 -28.36
CA HIS A 16 17.39 4.78 -27.32
C HIS A 16 16.41 5.58 -26.45
N GLN A 17 15.11 5.52 -26.76
CA GLN A 17 14.06 5.94 -25.83
C GLN A 17 14.03 4.95 -24.66
N SER A 18 14.61 5.35 -23.53
CA SER A 18 14.50 4.62 -22.26
C SER A 18 13.04 4.64 -21.82
N ARG A 19 12.39 3.47 -21.83
CA ARG A 19 11.03 3.30 -21.31
C ARG A 19 11.10 3.42 -19.79
N GLU A 20 10.40 4.40 -19.22
CA GLU A 20 10.27 4.55 -17.76
C GLU A 20 9.73 3.25 -17.14
N LYS A 21 10.43 2.73 -16.14
CA LYS A 21 10.01 1.52 -15.39
C LYS A 21 8.76 1.84 -14.58
N GLY A 22 7.75 0.97 -14.65
CA GLY A 22 6.56 1.06 -13.82
C GLY A 22 6.80 0.59 -12.39
N LEU A 23 5.86 0.86 -11.49
CA LEU A 23 5.91 0.40 -10.10
C LEU A 23 6.11 -1.13 -9.99
N ALA A 24 5.39 -1.90 -10.82
CA ALA A 24 5.52 -3.36 -10.86
C ALA A 24 6.94 -3.79 -11.23
N ASP A 25 7.50 -3.20 -12.30
CA ASP A 25 8.85 -3.50 -12.77
C ASP A 25 9.90 -3.25 -11.68
N LEU A 26 9.76 -2.15 -10.91
CA LEU A 26 10.66 -1.83 -9.80
C LEU A 26 10.55 -2.86 -8.67
N LEU A 27 9.34 -3.21 -8.24
CA LEU A 27 9.14 -4.12 -7.12
C LEU A 27 9.58 -5.55 -7.46
N GLU A 28 9.27 -6.03 -8.67
CA GLU A 28 9.65 -7.36 -9.14
C GLU A 28 11.17 -7.51 -9.33
N GLU A 29 11.86 -6.46 -9.80
CA GLU A 29 13.32 -6.42 -9.92
C GLU A 29 13.99 -6.55 -8.56
N TYR A 30 13.50 -5.84 -7.54
CA TYR A 30 14.01 -5.95 -6.17
C TYR A 30 13.76 -7.34 -5.56
N ASP A 31 12.56 -7.91 -5.80
CA ASP A 31 12.22 -9.24 -5.29
C ASP A 31 13.10 -10.34 -5.93
N SER A 32 13.69 -10.06 -7.10
CA SER A 32 14.55 -10.98 -7.85
C SER A 32 16.07 -10.75 -7.64
N ALA A 33 16.45 -9.68 -6.94
CA ALA A 33 17.85 -9.31 -6.76
C ALA A 33 18.53 -10.14 -5.65
N VAL A 34 19.80 -10.50 -5.85
CA VAL A 34 20.64 -11.08 -4.79
C VAL A 34 21.03 -9.95 -3.82
N ALA A 35 20.23 -9.78 -2.78
CA ALA A 35 20.44 -8.78 -1.75
C ALA A 35 21.18 -9.37 -0.53
N LYS A 36 21.94 -8.53 0.17
CA LYS A 36 22.59 -8.89 1.45
C LYS A 36 21.57 -9.26 2.53
N HIS A 37 20.42 -8.61 2.50
CA HIS A 37 19.33 -8.79 3.46
C HIS A 37 18.13 -9.41 2.76
N LYS A 38 17.47 -10.34 3.42
CA LYS A 38 16.27 -11.02 2.90
C LYS A 38 15.04 -10.24 3.34
N PHE A 39 14.32 -9.66 2.38
CA PHE A 39 13.07 -8.97 2.64
C PHE A 39 11.88 -9.79 2.12
N GLU A 40 10.87 -10.00 2.97
CA GLU A 40 9.71 -10.83 2.67
C GLU A 40 8.41 -10.14 3.09
N LEU A 41 7.34 -10.42 2.35
CA LEU A 41 6.00 -9.94 2.65
C LEU A 41 5.09 -11.14 2.88
N ARG A 42 4.41 -11.17 4.03
CA ARG A 42 3.52 -12.26 4.41
C ARG A 42 2.14 -11.73 4.75
N LEU A 43 1.14 -12.12 3.97
CA LEU A 43 -0.26 -11.81 4.28
C LEU A 43 -0.84 -12.93 5.14
N VAL A 44 -1.34 -12.60 6.32
CA VAL A 44 -1.92 -13.57 7.27
C VAL A 44 -3.32 -13.12 7.68
N ARG A 45 -4.25 -14.05 7.86
CA ARG A 45 -5.62 -13.73 8.30
C ARG A 45 -5.64 -13.50 9.80
N SER A 46 -6.12 -12.33 10.24
CA SER A 46 -6.22 -12.00 11.67
C SER A 46 -7.57 -12.38 12.27
N HIS A 47 -8.64 -12.44 11.45
CA HIS A 47 -9.97 -12.84 11.91
C HIS A 47 -10.75 -13.69 10.88
N PRO A 48 -11.21 -14.90 11.28
CA PRO A 48 -10.64 -15.70 12.37
C PRO A 48 -9.13 -15.94 12.13
N PRO A 49 -8.32 -16.09 13.18
CA PRO A 49 -6.86 -16.16 13.03
C PRO A 49 -6.42 -17.41 12.27
N SER A 50 -5.55 -17.25 11.26
CA SER A 50 -4.89 -18.38 10.60
C SER A 50 -3.75 -18.94 11.45
N LYS A 51 -3.30 -20.16 11.15
CA LYS A 51 -2.14 -20.79 11.82
C LYS A 51 -0.91 -19.88 11.79
N GLU A 52 -0.62 -19.30 10.63
CA GLU A 52 0.53 -18.42 10.41
C GLU A 52 0.42 -17.12 11.21
N PHE A 53 -0.80 -16.60 11.39
CA PHE A 53 -1.03 -15.47 12.28
C PHE A 53 -0.82 -15.88 13.74
N GLU A 54 -1.36 -17.02 14.16
CA GLU A 54 -1.21 -17.51 15.53
C GLU A 54 0.27 -17.70 15.91
N ASP A 55 1.06 -18.24 14.98
CA ASP A 55 2.51 -18.48 15.15
C ASP A 55 3.32 -17.17 15.24
N SER A 56 2.80 -16.05 14.73
CA SER A 56 3.51 -14.76 14.65
C SER A 56 2.92 -13.61 15.48
N GLN A 57 1.72 -13.77 16.05
CA GLN A 57 0.99 -12.69 16.74
C GLN A 57 1.76 -12.09 17.94
N LEU A 58 2.58 -12.89 18.63
CA LEU A 58 3.37 -12.40 19.76
C LEU A 58 4.53 -11.51 19.30
N GLU A 59 5.22 -11.91 18.22
CA GLU A 59 6.27 -11.08 17.62
C GLU A 59 5.68 -9.77 17.10
N GLU A 60 4.55 -9.85 16.40
CA GLU A 60 3.82 -8.68 15.92
C GLU A 60 3.40 -7.75 17.06
N TYR A 61 2.89 -8.31 18.16
CA TYR A 61 2.53 -7.53 19.33
C TYR A 61 3.72 -6.78 19.94
N GLU A 62 4.92 -7.37 19.94
CA GLU A 62 6.14 -6.68 20.40
C GLU A 62 6.50 -5.48 19.49
N VAL A 63 6.32 -5.61 18.18
CA VAL A 63 6.48 -4.49 17.23
C VAL A 63 5.46 -3.39 17.52
N TYR A 64 4.18 -3.76 17.71
CA TYR A 64 3.11 -2.84 18.10
C TYR A 64 3.45 -2.12 19.41
N LYS A 65 3.95 -2.86 20.40
CA LYS A 65 4.30 -2.32 21.72
C LYS A 65 5.41 -1.28 21.63
N LYS A 66 6.51 -1.61 20.94
CA LYS A 66 7.60 -0.65 20.69
C LYS A 66 7.10 0.60 19.96
N TYR A 67 6.24 0.42 18.97
CA TYR A 67 5.66 1.52 18.20
C TYR A 67 4.82 2.43 19.11
N GLN A 68 3.85 1.90 19.86
CA GLN A 68 3.00 2.70 20.75
C GLN A 68 3.83 3.47 21.79
N MET A 69 4.80 2.81 22.43
CA MET A 69 5.63 3.44 23.47
C MET A 69 6.58 4.51 22.90
N THR A 70 7.13 4.28 21.70
CA THR A 70 8.15 5.19 21.14
C THR A 70 7.53 6.32 20.33
N VAL A 71 6.55 6.00 19.50
CA VAL A 71 5.91 6.95 18.58
C VAL A 71 4.75 7.66 19.25
N HIS A 72 3.84 6.91 19.88
CA HIS A 72 2.64 7.48 20.52
C HIS A 72 2.90 7.95 21.96
N LYS A 73 4.05 7.57 22.55
CA LYS A 73 4.40 7.87 23.94
C LYS A 73 3.40 7.29 24.93
N ASP A 74 2.73 6.21 24.55
CA ASP A 74 1.83 5.50 25.44
C ASP A 74 2.63 4.82 26.57
N PRO A 75 2.18 4.91 27.83
CA PRO A 75 2.80 4.17 28.92
C PRO A 75 2.59 2.67 28.71
N GLU A 76 3.60 1.88 29.07
CA GLU A 76 3.59 0.42 28.88
C GLU A 76 2.35 -0.26 29.48
N SER A 77 1.85 0.23 30.62
CA SER A 77 0.65 -0.28 31.27
C SER A 77 -0.63 -0.15 30.44
N LYS A 78 -0.65 0.72 29.44
CA LYS A 78 -1.77 0.92 28.50
C LYS A 78 -1.59 0.17 27.18
N VAL A 79 -0.50 -0.55 27.01
CA VAL A 79 -0.21 -1.30 25.78
C VAL A 79 -0.27 -2.78 26.13
N THR A 80 -1.51 -3.28 26.30
CA THR A 80 -1.76 -4.69 26.66
C THR A 80 -2.13 -5.53 25.44
N PHE A 81 -1.88 -6.83 25.53
CA PHE A 81 -2.23 -7.77 24.46
C PHE A 81 -3.74 -7.81 24.19
N SER A 82 -4.57 -7.68 25.25
CA SER A 82 -6.03 -7.62 25.10
C SER A 82 -6.49 -6.40 24.31
N GLN A 83 -5.87 -5.23 24.52
CA GLN A 83 -6.17 -4.03 23.74
C GLN A 83 -5.71 -4.18 22.29
N PHE A 84 -4.51 -4.72 22.06
CA PHE A 84 -4.02 -5.05 20.73
C PHE A 84 -4.99 -5.98 20.00
N LYS A 85 -5.44 -7.06 20.65
CA LYS A 85 -6.42 -7.99 20.10
C LYS A 85 -7.73 -7.31 19.75
N ASN A 86 -8.31 -6.55 20.68
CA ASN A 86 -9.58 -5.87 20.46
C ASN A 86 -9.50 -4.80 19.36
N PHE A 87 -8.35 -4.15 19.21
CA PHE A 87 -8.16 -3.07 18.26
C PHE A 87 -7.81 -3.55 16.86
N LEU A 88 -6.89 -4.51 16.74
CA LEU A 88 -6.28 -4.88 15.45
C LEU A 88 -6.68 -6.27 14.96
N ILE A 89 -7.02 -7.20 15.86
CA ILE A 89 -7.32 -8.60 15.50
C ILE A 89 -8.83 -8.83 15.37
N SER A 90 -9.61 -8.43 16.38
CA SER A 90 -11.05 -8.66 16.40
C SER A 90 -11.75 -7.91 15.26
N SER A 91 -12.56 -8.61 14.47
CA SER A 91 -13.26 -8.03 13.33
C SER A 91 -14.73 -8.48 13.28
N PRO A 92 -15.67 -7.58 12.92
CA PRO A 92 -17.05 -7.97 12.66
C PRO A 92 -17.25 -8.52 11.24
N LEU A 93 -16.20 -8.51 10.41
CA LEU A 93 -16.30 -8.99 9.03
C LEU A 93 -16.44 -10.52 9.02
N VAL A 94 -17.37 -10.99 8.19
CA VAL A 94 -17.54 -12.41 7.90
C VAL A 94 -16.61 -12.78 6.75
N GLU A 95 -15.85 -13.85 6.93
CA GLU A 95 -14.97 -14.40 5.91
C GLU A 95 -15.76 -14.89 4.69
N GLU A 96 -15.23 -14.61 3.51
CA GLU A 96 -15.82 -15.06 2.25
C GLU A 96 -14.70 -15.30 1.24
N THR A 97 -14.87 -16.28 0.35
CA THR A 97 -13.94 -16.48 -0.78
C THR A 97 -14.67 -16.21 -2.08
N ARG A 98 -14.15 -15.29 -2.90
CA ARG A 98 -14.69 -14.96 -4.24
C ARG A 98 -13.62 -15.13 -5.29
N HIS A 99 -13.86 -15.98 -6.29
CA HIS A 99 -12.93 -16.21 -7.41
C HIS A 99 -11.49 -16.53 -6.94
N GLY A 100 -11.37 -17.31 -5.85
CA GLY A 100 -10.08 -17.68 -5.27
C GLY A 100 -9.37 -16.55 -4.49
N VAL A 101 -10.05 -15.42 -4.25
CA VAL A 101 -9.60 -14.35 -3.37
C VAL A 101 -10.32 -14.47 -2.03
N GLU A 102 -9.54 -14.56 -0.96
CA GLU A 102 -10.07 -14.53 0.41
C GLU A 102 -10.37 -13.10 0.84
N LEU A 103 -11.56 -12.89 1.37
CA LEU A 103 -12.09 -11.62 1.88
C LEU A 103 -12.21 -11.71 3.40
N GLY A 104 -12.00 -10.59 4.08
CA GLY A 104 -11.95 -10.53 5.54
C GLY A 104 -10.85 -9.60 6.05
N SER A 105 -10.39 -9.85 7.27
CA SER A 105 -9.37 -9.05 7.95
C SER A 105 -8.01 -9.75 7.95
N PHE A 106 -6.99 -9.01 7.54
CA PHE A 106 -5.64 -9.50 7.31
C PHE A 106 -4.59 -8.54 7.83
N HIS A 107 -3.45 -9.10 8.23
CA HIS A 107 -2.25 -8.36 8.54
C HIS A 107 -1.21 -8.66 7.45
N TYR A 108 -0.66 -7.61 6.87
CA TYR A 108 0.42 -7.71 5.90
C TYR A 108 1.73 -7.41 6.62
N GLN A 109 2.51 -8.45 6.88
CA GLN A 109 3.72 -8.41 7.68
C GLN A 109 4.94 -8.20 6.78
N TYR A 110 5.76 -7.21 7.15
CA TYR A 110 7.00 -6.82 6.48
C TYR A 110 8.15 -7.43 7.27
N ILE A 111 8.83 -8.40 6.69
CA ILE A 111 9.81 -9.25 7.36
C ILE A 111 11.20 -8.95 6.77
N LEU A 112 12.17 -8.64 7.63
CA LEU A 112 13.55 -8.43 7.26
C LEU A 112 14.44 -9.38 8.05
N ASP A 113 15.21 -10.21 7.34
CA ASP A 113 16.08 -11.25 7.90
C ASP A 113 15.36 -12.14 8.93
N GLY A 114 14.12 -12.52 8.62
CA GLY A 114 13.29 -13.36 9.46
C GLY A 114 12.62 -12.67 10.65
N LYS A 115 12.70 -11.34 10.76
CA LYS A 115 12.05 -10.55 11.82
C LYS A 115 10.97 -9.64 11.26
N ILE A 116 9.82 -9.56 11.92
CA ILE A 116 8.78 -8.60 11.58
C ILE A 116 9.28 -7.19 11.95
N ILE A 117 9.34 -6.29 10.96
CA ILE A 117 9.77 -4.90 11.14
C ILE A 117 8.62 -3.90 10.96
N ALA A 118 7.54 -4.30 10.29
CA ALA A 118 6.32 -3.51 10.18
C ALA A 118 5.11 -4.38 9.86
N VAL A 119 3.92 -3.86 10.15
CA VAL A 119 2.65 -4.50 9.83
C VAL A 119 1.64 -3.48 9.33
N GLU A 120 1.00 -3.80 8.20
CA GLU A 120 -0.18 -3.12 7.71
C GLU A 120 -1.43 -3.95 8.05
N VAL A 121 -2.32 -3.40 8.86
CA VAL A 121 -3.61 -4.00 9.20
C VAL A 121 -4.62 -3.57 8.13
N MET A 122 -5.17 -4.52 7.39
CA MET A 122 -6.05 -4.24 6.26
C MET A 122 -7.28 -5.16 6.21
N ASP A 123 -8.36 -4.65 5.62
CA ASP A 123 -9.53 -5.45 5.25
C ASP A 123 -9.60 -5.57 3.73
N ILE A 124 -9.78 -6.80 3.24
CA ILE A 124 -10.02 -7.10 1.83
C ILE A 124 -11.52 -7.34 1.66
N LEU A 125 -12.19 -6.45 0.93
CA LEU A 125 -13.64 -6.46 0.74
C LEU A 125 -13.98 -6.60 -0.76
N PRO A 126 -15.22 -6.98 -1.10
CA PRO A 126 -15.58 -7.28 -2.50
C PRO A 126 -15.28 -6.16 -3.50
N GLN A 127 -15.30 -4.90 -3.07
CA GLN A 127 -15.11 -3.73 -3.93
C GLN A 127 -13.87 -2.89 -3.61
N PHE A 128 -13.26 -3.08 -2.44
CA PHE A 128 -12.17 -2.23 -1.98
C PHE A 128 -11.26 -2.91 -0.97
N ILE A 129 -10.04 -2.39 -0.83
CA ILE A 129 -9.15 -2.72 0.28
C ILE A 129 -9.10 -1.53 1.23
N SER A 130 -9.20 -1.79 2.53
CA SER A 130 -9.13 -0.77 3.58
C SER A 130 -7.89 -0.96 4.43
N SER A 131 -6.92 -0.07 4.32
CA SER A 131 -5.75 0.02 5.22
C SER A 131 -6.17 0.75 6.51
N LYS A 132 -6.34 -0.02 7.60
CA LYS A 132 -6.87 0.46 8.88
C LYS A 132 -5.80 1.08 9.76
N TYR A 133 -4.66 0.40 9.89
CA TYR A 133 -3.60 0.79 10.80
C TYR A 133 -2.25 0.32 10.27
N PHE A 134 -1.20 1.09 10.55
CA PHE A 134 0.16 0.74 10.19
C PHE A 134 1.09 1.06 11.35
N PHE A 135 1.92 0.09 11.73
CA PHE A 135 2.90 0.23 12.80
C PHE A 135 4.19 -0.49 12.42
N TYR A 136 5.30 -0.05 12.99
CA TYR A 136 6.64 -0.53 12.65
C TYR A 136 7.58 -0.45 13.84
N ASP A 137 8.66 -1.23 13.80
CA ASP A 137 9.73 -1.13 14.78
C ASP A 137 10.49 0.19 14.53
N PRO A 138 10.51 1.13 15.50
CA PRO A 138 11.15 2.44 15.34
C PRO A 138 12.65 2.37 15.01
N ALA A 139 13.33 1.24 15.25
CA ALA A 139 14.70 1.04 14.79
C ALA A 139 14.86 1.17 13.26
N TYR A 140 13.77 1.00 12.51
CA TYR A 140 13.73 1.08 11.05
C TYR A 140 13.04 2.36 10.53
N ASP A 141 12.88 3.40 11.36
CA ASP A 141 12.22 4.66 10.97
C ASP A 141 12.85 5.31 9.72
N PHE A 142 14.17 5.16 9.56
CA PHE A 142 14.95 5.67 8.42
C PHE A 142 14.53 5.07 7.06
N LEU A 143 13.83 3.92 7.05
CA LEU A 143 13.36 3.28 5.81
C LEU A 143 12.05 3.88 5.28
N THR A 144 11.39 4.77 6.03
CA THR A 144 10.11 5.38 5.63
C THR A 144 9.05 4.32 5.27
N LEU A 145 8.92 3.30 6.13
CA LEU A 145 8.14 2.09 5.84
C LEU A 145 6.65 2.35 5.53
N GLY A 146 6.07 3.45 6.00
CA GLY A 146 4.69 3.82 5.66
C GLY A 146 4.50 4.16 4.18
N THR A 147 5.48 4.82 3.54
CA THR A 147 5.44 5.10 2.10
C THR A 147 5.65 3.82 1.31
N TYR A 148 6.62 3.00 1.71
CA TYR A 148 6.86 1.70 1.07
C TYR A 148 5.63 0.79 1.17
N SER A 149 5.00 0.73 2.35
CA SER A 149 3.78 -0.04 2.57
C SER A 149 2.69 0.39 1.60
N THR A 150 2.44 1.69 1.48
CA THR A 150 1.46 2.21 0.53
C THR A 150 1.72 1.74 -0.91
N LEU A 151 2.98 1.82 -1.37
CA LEU A 151 3.36 1.37 -2.72
C LEU A 151 3.10 -0.14 -2.89
N ARG A 152 3.44 -0.94 -1.88
CA ARG A 152 3.15 -2.38 -1.87
C ARG A 152 1.66 -2.68 -1.85
N SER A 153 0.84 -1.94 -1.10
CA SER A 153 -0.62 -2.12 -1.11
C SER A 153 -1.20 -1.78 -2.48
N ILE A 154 -0.74 -0.71 -3.14
CA ILE A 154 -1.17 -0.34 -4.50
C ILE A 154 -0.85 -1.48 -5.47
N TYR A 155 0.38 -1.99 -5.44
CA TYR A 155 0.79 -3.12 -6.26
C TYR A 155 -0.05 -4.37 -5.95
N PHE A 156 -0.28 -4.69 -4.68
CA PHE A 156 -1.09 -5.82 -4.26
C PHE A 156 -2.53 -5.73 -4.78
N ILE A 157 -3.15 -4.54 -4.73
CA ILE A 157 -4.49 -4.31 -5.28
C ILE A 157 -4.50 -4.47 -6.80
N GLN A 158 -3.46 -4.03 -7.51
CA GLN A 158 -3.35 -4.28 -8.95
C GLN A 158 -3.36 -5.78 -9.24
N GLN A 159 -2.64 -6.59 -8.47
CA GLN A 159 -2.64 -8.05 -8.61
C GLN A 159 -4.01 -8.66 -8.27
N LEU A 160 -4.63 -8.25 -7.15
CA LEU A 160 -5.94 -8.74 -6.76
C LEU A 160 -7.04 -8.37 -7.76
N SER A 161 -6.99 -7.17 -8.35
CA SER A 161 -7.98 -6.70 -9.32
C SER A 161 -8.00 -7.52 -10.62
N GLN A 162 -6.92 -8.26 -10.92
CA GLN A 162 -6.90 -9.21 -12.03
C GLN A 162 -7.76 -10.45 -11.75
N LYS A 163 -7.78 -10.91 -10.49
CA LYS A 163 -8.58 -12.06 -10.03
C LYS A 163 -10.01 -11.67 -9.66
N LEU A 164 -10.17 -10.52 -9.02
CA LEU A 164 -11.45 -9.97 -8.60
C LEU A 164 -11.63 -8.54 -9.15
N PRO A 165 -12.09 -8.42 -10.42
CA PRO A 165 -12.30 -7.15 -11.14
C PRO A 165 -13.17 -6.09 -10.43
N SER A 166 -13.95 -6.49 -9.42
CA SER A 166 -14.78 -5.59 -8.62
C SER A 166 -13.97 -4.77 -7.61
N ILE A 167 -12.75 -5.19 -7.23
CA ILE A 167 -11.86 -4.39 -6.39
C ILE A 167 -11.32 -3.22 -7.22
N GLN A 168 -11.80 -2.01 -6.94
CA GLN A 168 -11.48 -0.80 -7.70
C GLN A 168 -10.95 0.35 -6.83
N HIS A 169 -10.92 0.13 -5.52
CA HIS A 169 -10.82 1.19 -4.53
C HIS A 169 -9.83 0.78 -3.44
N TYR A 170 -8.99 1.73 -3.03
CA TYR A 170 -8.07 1.59 -1.89
C TYR A 170 -8.38 2.69 -0.88
N LEU A 171 -8.82 2.33 0.32
CA LEU A 171 -9.07 3.26 1.41
C LEU A 171 -7.87 3.25 2.35
N MET A 172 -7.17 4.38 2.46
CA MET A 172 -5.99 4.49 3.31
C MET A 172 -6.32 4.84 4.78
N GLY A 173 -7.54 4.58 5.24
CA GLY A 173 -7.98 4.93 6.60
C GLY A 173 -8.20 6.43 6.82
N PHE A 174 -8.59 6.79 8.04
CA PHE A 174 -8.94 8.16 8.43
C PHE A 174 -7.73 9.09 8.44
N TYR A 175 -7.92 10.33 8.00
CA TYR A 175 -6.93 11.39 8.11
C TYR A 175 -7.25 12.36 9.25
N ILE A 176 -6.27 12.52 10.13
CA ILE A 176 -6.31 13.44 11.27
C ILE A 176 -5.36 14.59 10.95
N HIS A 177 -5.93 15.74 10.56
CA HIS A 177 -5.19 16.89 10.06
C HIS A 177 -4.14 17.43 11.05
N SER A 178 -4.46 17.38 12.35
CA SER A 178 -3.56 17.84 13.41
C SER A 178 -2.38 16.89 13.69
N CYS A 179 -2.29 15.73 13.03
CA CYS A 179 -1.23 14.76 13.23
C CYS A 179 -0.15 14.92 12.15
N LEU A 180 1.06 15.31 12.54
CA LEU A 180 2.18 15.56 11.62
C LEU A 180 2.49 14.36 10.71
N LYS A 181 2.34 13.12 11.22
CA LYS A 181 2.53 11.88 10.44
C LYS A 181 1.50 11.70 9.33
N MET A 182 0.30 12.24 9.52
CA MET A 182 -0.74 12.20 8.50
C MET A 182 -0.49 13.23 7.39
N ASN A 183 0.20 14.33 7.69
CA ASN A 183 0.63 15.30 6.67
C ASN A 183 1.64 14.69 5.70
N THR A 184 2.53 13.82 6.18
CA THR A 184 3.46 13.07 5.32
C THR A 184 2.75 12.08 4.39
N LYS A 185 1.64 11.48 4.86
CA LYS A 185 0.76 10.60 4.05
C LYS A 185 0.09 11.36 2.89
N LEU A 186 -0.13 12.65 3.09
CA LEU A 186 -0.80 13.56 2.17
C LEU A 186 0.15 14.15 1.12
N SER A 187 1.39 14.48 1.51
CA SER A 187 2.39 15.05 0.59
C SER A 187 2.83 14.08 -0.49
N SER A 188 2.77 12.78 -0.22
CA SER A 188 3.31 11.74 -1.11
C SER A 188 2.29 11.18 -2.12
N LEU A 189 1.00 11.49 -2.00
CA LEU A 189 -0.07 10.90 -2.80
C LEU A 189 -1.13 11.96 -3.14
N ARG A 190 -1.29 12.32 -4.42
CA ARG A 190 -2.42 13.13 -4.90
C ARG A 190 -3.34 12.21 -5.73
N PRO A 191 -4.70 12.21 -5.63
CA PRO A 191 -5.65 13.07 -4.89
C PRO A 191 -6.60 12.33 -3.89
N THR A 192 -7.43 13.10 -3.17
CA THR A 192 -8.36 12.69 -2.09
C THR A 192 -9.84 12.51 -2.54
N CYS A 193 -10.68 11.82 -1.77
CA CYS A 193 -12.08 11.47 -2.05
C CYS A 193 -12.96 11.44 -0.76
N SER A 194 -14.28 11.58 -0.91
CA SER A 194 -15.27 11.68 0.19
C SER A 194 -16.01 10.37 0.44
N VAL A 195 -16.06 9.90 1.70
CA VAL A 195 -16.73 8.66 2.17
C VAL A 195 -18.20 8.61 1.79
N GLN A 196 -18.91 9.74 1.87
CA GLN A 196 -20.37 9.78 1.76
C GLN A 196 -20.89 9.70 0.32
N ARG A 197 -20.01 9.86 -0.68
CA ARG A 197 -20.41 10.01 -2.09
C ARG A 197 -19.57 9.19 -3.06
N LEU A 198 -18.51 8.51 -2.61
CA LEU A 198 -17.52 7.85 -3.48
C LEU A 198 -16.97 8.79 -4.58
N THR A 199 -16.99 10.11 -4.34
CA THR A 199 -16.52 11.13 -5.30
C THR A 199 -15.16 11.65 -4.88
N CYS A 200 -14.23 11.71 -5.83
CA CYS A 200 -12.90 12.27 -5.63
C CYS A 200 -12.89 13.78 -5.80
N VAL A 201 -12.23 14.45 -4.86
CA VAL A 201 -12.14 15.91 -4.74
C VAL A 201 -10.65 16.26 -4.56
N PRO A 202 -10.06 17.09 -5.44
CA PRO A 202 -8.68 17.54 -5.31
C PRO A 202 -8.40 18.06 -3.89
N ILE A 203 -7.22 17.75 -3.37
CA ILE A 203 -6.84 18.09 -1.99
C ILE A 203 -6.96 19.59 -1.73
N GLU A 204 -6.66 20.41 -2.73
CA GLU A 204 -6.73 21.86 -2.71
C GLU A 204 -8.15 22.35 -2.34
N GLN A 205 -9.18 21.57 -2.68
CA GLN A 205 -10.58 21.88 -2.33
C GLN A 205 -10.99 21.35 -0.95
N CYS A 206 -10.16 20.48 -0.36
CA CYS A 206 -10.37 19.90 0.98
C CYS A 206 -9.60 20.64 2.08
N LEU A 207 -8.42 21.20 1.79
CA LEU A 207 -7.60 21.94 2.76
C LEU A 207 -8.40 23.02 3.50
N PRO A 208 -9.17 23.91 2.84
CA PRO A 208 -9.92 24.95 3.54
C PRO A 208 -10.98 24.41 4.52
N LYS A 209 -11.48 23.18 4.30
CA LYS A 209 -12.46 22.53 5.17
C LYS A 209 -11.80 21.81 6.35
N LEU A 210 -10.58 21.29 6.15
CA LEU A 210 -9.76 20.66 7.18
C LEU A 210 -9.17 21.69 8.15
N ASP A 211 -8.84 22.89 7.65
CA ASP A 211 -8.35 23.99 8.48
C ASP A 211 -9.43 24.51 9.45
N VAL A 212 -10.71 24.40 9.09
CA VAL A 212 -11.86 24.87 9.88
C VAL A 212 -12.35 23.82 10.88
N SER A 213 -12.32 22.53 10.52
CA SER A 213 -12.72 21.43 11.40
C SER A 213 -11.64 20.35 11.46
N LYS A 214 -11.12 20.11 12.68
CA LYS A 214 -10.16 19.03 13.00
C LYS A 214 -10.62 17.65 12.49
N TYR A 215 -11.94 17.45 12.39
CA TYR A 215 -12.59 16.27 11.82
C TYR A 215 -13.51 16.73 10.69
N SER A 216 -12.97 16.89 9.49
CA SER A 216 -13.79 17.13 8.29
C SER A 216 -13.87 15.84 7.46
N ASN A 217 -15.04 15.53 6.92
CA ASN A 217 -15.32 14.33 6.12
C ASN A 217 -14.62 14.31 4.74
N CYS A 218 -13.55 15.11 4.56
CA CYS A 218 -12.98 15.41 3.26
C CYS A 218 -11.87 14.45 2.80
N VAL A 219 -11.42 13.52 3.63
CA VAL A 219 -10.17 12.79 3.34
C VAL A 219 -10.35 11.28 3.37
N MET A 220 -10.42 10.70 2.16
CA MET A 220 -10.11 9.30 1.86
C MET A 220 -9.34 9.24 0.55
N THR A 221 -8.13 8.72 0.53
CA THR A 221 -7.40 8.50 -0.74
C THR A 221 -8.16 7.52 -1.63
N LEU A 222 -8.19 7.73 -2.95
CA LEU A 222 -8.56 6.67 -3.90
C LEU A 222 -7.70 6.77 -5.17
N LEU A 223 -6.77 5.83 -5.32
CA LEU A 223 -6.23 5.48 -6.62
C LEU A 223 -7.29 4.68 -7.36
N LYS A 224 -7.97 5.32 -8.31
CA LYS A 224 -8.71 4.58 -9.34
C LYS A 224 -7.63 3.93 -10.20
N LEU A 225 -7.32 2.66 -9.92
CA LEU A 225 -6.33 1.92 -10.69
C LEU A 225 -6.77 1.94 -12.15
N MET A 226 -6.09 2.74 -12.97
CA MET A 226 -6.38 2.83 -14.38
C MET A 226 -6.15 1.45 -14.99
N ARG A 227 -7.22 0.71 -15.27
CA ARG A 227 -7.16 -0.28 -16.34
C ARG A 227 -6.68 0.50 -17.55
N ARG A 228 -5.48 0.18 -18.04
CA ARG A 228 -5.07 0.65 -19.38
C ARG A 228 -6.26 0.34 -20.29
N PRO A 229 -6.84 1.32 -21.00
CA PRO A 229 -7.79 0.99 -22.04
C PRO A 229 -7.04 0.01 -22.95
N GLN A 230 -7.57 -1.19 -23.11
CA GLN A 230 -7.13 -2.05 -24.20
C GLN A 230 -7.17 -1.16 -25.44
N ALA A 231 -6.01 -1.00 -26.08
CA ALA A 231 -5.92 -0.31 -27.35
C ALA A 231 -6.96 -0.97 -28.26
N ARG A 232 -8.07 -0.26 -28.52
CA ARG A 232 -8.98 -0.65 -29.59
C ARG A 232 -8.13 -0.55 -30.85
N MET A 233 -7.77 -1.68 -31.43
CA MET A 233 -7.40 -1.72 -32.83
C MET A 233 -8.61 -1.18 -33.59
N ILE A 234 -8.48 0.05 -34.06
CA ILE A 234 -9.30 0.56 -35.15
C ILE A 234 -8.80 -0.21 -36.38
N THR A 235 -9.52 -1.26 -36.76
CA THR A 235 -9.44 -1.79 -38.12
C THR A 235 -10.46 -1.04 -38.96
N ASN A 236 -9.95 -0.39 -40.01
CA ASN A 236 -10.71 0.27 -41.06
C ASN A 236 -11.69 -0.67 -41.77
#